data_AF-A0A8X6HG50-F1
#
_entry.id   AF-A0A8X6HG50-F1
#
_cell.length_a   1.000
_cell.length_b   1.000
_cell.length_c   1.000
_cell.angle_alpha   90.00
_cell.angle_beta   90.00
_cell.angle_gamma   90.00
#
_symmetry.space_group_name_H-M   'P 1'
#
loop_
_entity.id
_entity.type
_entity.pdbx_description
1 polymer ?
#
loop_
_entity_poly.entity_id
_entity_poly.type
_entity_poly.pdbx_seq_one_letter_code
_entity_poly.pdbx_strand_id
1 'polypeptide(L)'
;MRKSLLIADGRPMDNPQDLDKIATQRLIEQYPVIVSRHFTYRFNAALMKFMLNNNQVLNNRIKDYWWRIEFQNRGNLHVHMVVWVEGHAFFDTEEGLQQLNKVCSCELPPETSE
;
A
#
# COMPACT_ATOMS: atom_id res chain seq x y z
N MET A 1 2.69 -2.08 -11.53
CA MET A 1 2.18 -0.80 -12.08
C MET A 1 2.87 -0.42 -13.39
N ARG A 2 4.21 -0.24 -13.43
CA ARG A 2 4.91 0.18 -14.67
C ARG A 2 4.64 -0.72 -15.90
N LYS A 3 4.70 -2.05 -15.74
CA LYS A 3 4.36 -2.99 -16.83
C LYS A 3 2.94 -2.83 -17.37
N SER A 4 1.94 -2.62 -16.50
CA SER A 4 0.56 -2.41 -16.94
C SER A 4 0.37 -1.07 -17.66
N LEU A 5 1.16 -0.05 -17.31
CA LEU A 5 1.17 1.22 -18.03
C LEU A 5 1.80 1.10 -19.41
N LEU A 6 2.93 0.39 -19.53
CA LEU A 6 3.57 0.13 -20.83
C LEU A 6 2.67 -0.66 -21.78
N ILE A 7 1.93 -1.65 -21.29
CA ILE A 7 0.94 -2.39 -22.09
C ILE A 7 -0.17 -1.45 -22.57
N ALA A 8 -0.69 -0.57 -21.70
CA ALA A 8 -1.73 0.39 -22.07
C ALA A 8 -1.23 1.42 -23.10
N ASP A 9 0.06 1.74 -23.05
CA ASP A 9 0.74 2.65 -23.97
C ASP A 9 1.21 2.00 -25.29
N GLY A 10 0.82 0.74 -25.54
CA GLY A 10 1.17 0.03 -26.78
C GLY A 10 2.62 -0.46 -26.85
N ARG A 11 3.34 -0.48 -25.73
CA ARG A 11 4.76 -0.86 -25.61
C ARG A 11 4.98 -2.07 -24.70
N PRO A 12 4.34 -3.23 -24.96
CA PRO A 12 4.34 -4.35 -24.02
C PRO A 12 5.70 -5.05 -23.84
N MET A 13 6.63 -4.85 -24.79
CA MET A 13 7.95 -5.46 -24.80
C MET A 13 9.03 -4.60 -24.13
N ASP A 14 8.73 -3.31 -23.89
CA ASP A 14 9.64 -2.41 -23.18
C ASP A 14 9.85 -2.91 -21.74
N ASN A 15 11.07 -2.76 -21.25
CA ASN A 15 11.41 -3.14 -19.89
C ASN A 15 10.88 -2.10 -18.88
N PRO A 16 10.04 -2.48 -17.91
CA PRO A 16 9.49 -1.55 -16.91
C PRO A 16 10.53 -0.85 -16.03
N GLN A 17 11.73 -1.42 -15.93
CA GLN A 17 12.83 -0.87 -15.13
C GLN A 17 13.48 0.34 -15.82
N ASP A 18 13.37 0.44 -17.15
CA ASP A 18 14.00 1.52 -17.94
C ASP A 18 13.20 2.82 -17.86
N LEU A 19 11.97 2.78 -17.32
CA LEU A 19 11.16 3.96 -17.06
C LEU A 19 11.73 4.76 -15.88
N ASP A 20 12.16 5.99 -16.17
CA ASP A 20 12.49 6.98 -15.15
C ASP A 20 11.23 7.45 -14.39
N LYS A 21 11.44 8.26 -13.33
CA LYS A 21 10.35 8.78 -12.50
C LYS A 21 9.40 9.70 -13.28
N ILE A 22 9.92 10.52 -14.20
CA ILE A 22 9.14 11.52 -14.95
C ILE A 22 8.28 10.84 -16.01
N ALA A 23 8.84 9.91 -16.77
CA ALA A 23 8.14 9.07 -17.73
C ALA A 23 7.08 8.20 -17.04
N THR A 24 7.39 7.64 -15.86
CA THR A 24 6.41 6.92 -15.05
C THR A 24 5.25 7.85 -14.66
N GLN A 25 5.54 9.06 -14.18
CA GLN A 25 4.53 10.04 -13.79
C GLN A 25 3.61 10.42 -14.96
N ARG A 26 4.17 10.68 -16.15
CA ARG A 26 3.38 10.99 -17.35
C ARG A 26 2.42 9.86 -17.71
N LEU A 27 2.88 8.61 -17.65
CA LEU A 27 2.02 7.45 -17.92
C LEU A 27 0.90 7.29 -16.88
N ILE A 28 1.18 7.61 -15.61
CA ILE A 28 0.17 7.60 -14.54
C ILE A 28 -0.94 8.62 -14.85
N GLU A 29 -0.55 9.83 -15.25
CA GLU A 29 -1.47 10.92 -15.60
C GLU A 29 -2.27 10.62 -16.88
N GLN A 30 -1.66 9.94 -17.85
CA GLN A 30 -2.29 9.58 -19.12
C GLN A 30 -3.28 8.40 -19.00
N TYR A 31 -3.01 7.44 -18.10
CA TYR A 31 -3.81 6.22 -17.95
C TYR A 31 -4.43 6.05 -16.55
N PRO A 32 -5.21 7.03 -16.04
CA PRO A 32 -5.70 7.04 -14.66
C PRO A 32 -6.63 5.85 -14.35
N VAL A 33 -7.39 5.37 -15.33
CA VAL A 33 -8.27 4.18 -15.18
C VAL A 33 -7.44 2.91 -14.95
N ILE A 34 -6.32 2.76 -15.64
CA ILE A 34 -5.42 1.60 -15.49
C ILE A 34 -4.73 1.64 -14.14
N VAL A 35 -4.25 2.82 -13.72
CA VAL A 35 -3.68 3.03 -12.39
C VAL A 35 -4.68 2.65 -11.31
N SER A 36 -5.92 3.15 -11.41
CA SER A 36 -6.99 2.86 -10.45
C SER A 36 -7.32 1.38 -10.36
N ARG A 37 -7.53 0.71 -11.50
CA ARG A 37 -7.78 -0.74 -11.54
C ARG A 37 -6.62 -1.55 -10.97
N HIS A 38 -5.38 -1.19 -11.32
CA HIS A 38 -4.20 -1.89 -10.82
C HIS A 38 -4.06 -1.73 -9.31
N PHE A 39 -4.28 -0.51 -8.79
CA PHE A 39 -4.27 -0.22 -7.37
C PHE A 39 -5.32 -1.06 -6.63
N THR A 40 -6.59 -1.00 -7.06
CA THR A 40 -7.68 -1.77 -6.44
C THR A 40 -7.42 -3.28 -6.47
N TYR A 41 -6.93 -3.82 -7.59
CA TYR A 41 -6.62 -5.24 -7.69
C TYR A 41 -5.49 -5.65 -6.73
N ARG A 42 -4.42 -4.87 -6.68
CA ARG A 42 -3.28 -5.12 -5.78
C ARG A 42 -3.70 -5.02 -4.32
N PHE A 43 -4.51 -4.01 -3.99
CA PHE A 43 -5.02 -3.80 -2.64
C PHE A 43 -5.94 -4.95 -2.22
N ASN A 44 -6.92 -5.33 -3.04
CA ASN A 44 -7.80 -6.47 -2.75
C ASN A 44 -7.01 -7.77 -2.63
N ALA A 45 -6.03 -8.01 -3.50
CA ALA A 45 -5.17 -9.19 -3.39
C ALA A 45 -4.33 -9.17 -2.10
N ALA A 46 -3.77 -8.02 -1.71
CA ALA A 46 -3.00 -7.89 -0.48
C ALA A 46 -3.87 -8.08 0.76
N LEU A 47 -5.00 -7.37 0.85
CA LEU A 47 -5.96 -7.49 1.95
C LEU A 47 -6.47 -8.93 2.07
N MET A 48 -7.04 -9.47 1.00
CA MET A 48 -7.70 -10.78 1.04
C MET A 48 -6.73 -11.95 1.14
N LYS A 49 -5.60 -11.93 0.42
CA LYS A 49 -4.71 -13.10 0.37
C LYS A 49 -3.63 -13.07 1.44
N PHE A 50 -3.13 -11.89 1.79
CA PHE A 50 -2.00 -11.78 2.69
C PHE A 50 -2.45 -11.46 4.11
N MET A 51 -3.30 -10.45 4.31
CA MET A 51 -3.66 -10.05 5.68
C MET A 51 -4.69 -10.99 6.33
N LEU A 52 -5.74 -11.41 5.61
CA LEU A 52 -6.79 -12.26 6.20
C LEU A 52 -6.40 -13.74 6.38
N ASN A 53 -5.42 -14.23 5.60
CA ASN A 53 -5.02 -15.64 5.64
C ASN A 53 -3.70 -15.88 6.39
N ASN A 54 -3.02 -14.81 6.84
CA ASN A 54 -1.76 -14.94 7.56
C ASN A 54 -1.82 -14.18 8.90
N ASN A 55 -1.87 -14.95 9.98
CA ASN A 55 -1.95 -14.43 11.34
C ASN A 55 -0.65 -13.80 11.84
N GLN A 56 0.44 -13.84 11.06
CA GLN A 56 1.72 -13.25 11.45
C GLN A 56 1.89 -11.80 10.96
N VAL A 57 1.05 -11.33 10.01
CA VAL A 57 1.25 -10.01 9.39
C VAL A 57 1.12 -8.88 10.40
N LEU A 58 0.13 -8.99 11.31
CA LEU A 58 -0.10 -8.03 12.39
C LEU A 58 0.09 -8.70 13.76
N ASN A 59 1.00 -9.68 13.86
CA ASN A 59 1.28 -10.52 15.03
C ASN A 59 0.13 -11.43 15.52
N ASN A 60 -1.11 -11.22 15.08
CA ASN A 60 -2.22 -12.12 15.37
C ASN A 60 -3.27 -12.12 14.24
N ARG A 61 -4.32 -12.93 14.42
CA ARG A 61 -5.45 -13.04 13.51
C ARG A 61 -6.23 -11.73 13.44
N ILE A 62 -6.64 -11.36 12.23
CA ILE A 62 -7.57 -10.25 11.99
C ILE A 62 -9.00 -10.72 12.28
N LYS A 63 -9.64 -10.05 13.24
CA LYS A 63 -11.04 -10.30 13.62
C LYS A 63 -12.01 -9.58 12.69
N ASP A 64 -11.70 -8.33 12.36
CA ASP A 64 -12.53 -7.49 11.52
C ASP A 64 -11.68 -6.42 10.83
N TYR A 65 -12.20 -5.83 9.76
CA TYR A 65 -11.53 -4.76 9.04
C TYR A 65 -12.53 -3.85 8.34
N TRP A 66 -12.16 -2.58 8.20
CA TRP A 66 -12.91 -1.59 7.45
C TRP A 66 -11.94 -0.77 6.60
N TRP A 67 -12.33 -0.41 5.39
CA TRP A 67 -11.53 0.47 4.55
C TRP A 67 -12.38 1.26 3.58
N ARG A 68 -11.83 2.39 3.12
CA ARG A 68 -12.38 3.18 2.03
C ARG A 68 -11.27 3.79 1.19
N ILE A 69 -11.61 4.15 -0.04
CA ILE A 69 -10.74 4.95 -0.92
C ILE A 69 -11.13 6.41 -0.80
N GLU A 70 -10.13 7.26 -0.66
CA GLU A 70 -10.24 8.71 -0.76
C GLU A 70 -9.32 9.23 -1.85
N PHE A 71 -9.74 10.32 -2.50
CA PHE A 71 -8.92 11.07 -3.43
C PHE A 71 -8.28 12.22 -2.66
N GLN A 72 -6.96 12.15 -2.45
CA GLN A 72 -6.24 13.29 -1.87
C GLN A 72 -6.24 14.47 -2.85
N ASN A 73 -5.94 15.68 -2.36
CA ASN A 73 -5.97 16.94 -3.10
C ASN A 73 -5.02 17.01 -4.34
N ARG A 74 -4.32 15.91 -4.65
CA ARG A 74 -3.46 15.71 -5.83
C ARG A 74 -3.96 14.60 -6.78
N GLY A 75 -5.19 14.10 -6.59
CA GLY A 75 -5.77 13.02 -7.39
C GLY A 75 -5.19 11.63 -7.10
N ASN A 76 -4.28 11.52 -6.15
CA ASN A 76 -3.70 10.23 -5.76
C ASN A 76 -4.72 9.42 -4.96
N LEU A 77 -4.87 8.16 -5.34
CA LEU A 77 -5.65 7.18 -4.60
C LEU A 77 -4.99 6.92 -3.26
N HIS A 78 -5.75 7.16 -2.19
CA HIS A 78 -5.33 6.87 -0.83
C HIS A 78 -6.35 5.93 -0.19
N VAL A 79 -5.87 4.97 0.60
CA VAL A 79 -6.74 4.06 1.33
C VAL A 79 -6.64 4.36 2.81
N HIS A 80 -7.80 4.65 3.39
CA HIS A 80 -7.96 4.61 4.84
C HIS A 80 -8.41 3.19 5.20
N MET A 81 -7.73 2.58 6.17
CA MET A 81 -8.06 1.26 6.66
C MET A 81 -7.97 1.23 8.18
N VAL A 82 -8.90 0.50 8.79
CA VAL A 82 -8.89 0.11 10.20
C VAL A 82 -8.94 -1.40 10.25
N VAL A 83 -8.11 -2.01 11.07
CA VAL A 83 -8.02 -3.46 11.24
C VAL A 83 -8.08 -3.78 12.73
N TRP A 84 -8.95 -4.72 13.09
CA TRP A 84 -9.05 -5.23 14.46
C TRP A 84 -8.30 -6.54 14.56
N VAL A 85 -7.25 -6.55 15.38
CA VAL A 85 -6.40 -7.71 15.64
C VAL A 85 -6.82 -8.36 16.95
N GLU A 86 -6.99 -9.67 16.94
CA GLU A 86 -7.34 -10.43 18.13
C GLU A 86 -6.16 -10.49 19.12
N GLY A 87 -6.43 -10.40 20.42
CA GLY A 87 -5.42 -10.65 21.46
C GLY A 87 -4.21 -9.70 21.44
N HIS A 88 -4.30 -8.51 20.85
CA HIS A 88 -3.28 -7.48 21.00
C HIS A 88 -3.34 -6.91 22.43
N ALA A 89 -2.19 -6.79 23.09
CA ALA A 89 -2.12 -6.22 24.43
C ALA A 89 -2.43 -4.71 24.40
N PHE A 90 -2.81 -4.13 25.54
CA PHE A 90 -3.05 -2.69 25.61
C PHE A 90 -1.76 -1.91 25.31
N PHE A 91 -1.89 -0.78 24.60
CA PHE A 91 -0.75 0.00 24.11
C PHE A 91 0.10 0.64 25.21
N ASP A 92 -0.43 0.72 26.44
CA ASP A 92 0.23 1.24 27.63
C ASP A 92 1.01 0.16 28.40
N THR A 93 1.01 -1.09 27.91
CA THR A 93 1.80 -2.18 28.47
C THR A 93 3.10 -2.39 27.70
N GLU A 94 4.14 -2.89 28.38
CA GLU A 94 5.42 -3.21 27.74
C GLU A 94 5.26 -4.25 26.62
N GLU A 95 4.41 -5.26 26.82
CA GLU A 95 4.07 -6.25 25.81
C GLU A 95 3.40 -5.62 24.58
N GLY A 96 2.43 -4.74 24.78
CA GLY A 96 1.74 -4.05 23.69
C GLY A 96 2.68 -3.15 22.87
N LEU A 97 3.59 -2.44 23.54
CA LEU A 97 4.63 -1.64 22.87
C LEU A 97 5.58 -2.52 22.04
N GLN A 98 6.00 -3.66 22.57
CA GLN A 98 6.85 -4.61 21.82
C GLN A 98 6.13 -5.21 20.61
N GLN A 99 4.83 -5.50 20.72
CA GLN A 99 4.01 -5.97 19.59
C GLN A 99 3.89 -4.89 18.51
N LEU A 100 3.62 -3.64 18.89
CA LEU A 100 3.52 -2.51 17.95
C LEU A 100 4.83 -2.26 17.20
N ASN A 101 5.96 -2.22 17.91
CA ASN A 101 7.28 -1.95 17.32
C ASN A 101 7.74 -3.01 16.30
N LYS A 102 7.15 -4.21 16.30
CA LYS A 102 7.43 -5.24 15.28
C LYS A 102 6.79 -4.94 13.92
N VAL A 103 5.69 -4.20 13.90
CA VAL A 103 4.84 -4.02 12.70
C VAL A 103 4.69 -2.57 12.28
N CYS A 104 4.91 -1.62 13.20
CA CYS A 104 4.85 -0.20 12.93
C CYS A 104 6.23 0.42 13.15
N SER A 105 6.80 0.97 12.09
CA SER A 105 8.02 1.79 12.15
C SER A 105 7.75 3.15 11.52
N CYS A 106 8.38 4.17 12.10
CA CYS A 106 8.42 5.51 11.54
C CYS A 106 9.75 6.11 11.92
N GLU A 107 10.43 6.72 10.96
CA GLU A 107 11.69 7.42 11.17
C GLU A 107 11.50 8.87 10.73
N LEU A 108 12.03 9.80 11.52
CA LEU A 108 12.13 11.17 11.07
C LEU A 108 13.11 11.22 9.90
N PRO A 109 12.78 11.91 8.81
CA PRO A 109 13.73 12.11 7.73
C PRO A 109 14.99 12.81 8.27
N PRO A 110 16.19 12.45 7.79
CA PRO A 110 17.42 13.14 8.21
C PRO A 110 17.32 14.63 7.87
N GLU A 111 17.91 15.48 8.71
CA GLU A 111 17.85 16.95 8.59
C GLU A 111 18.34 17.48 7.23
N THR A 112 19.09 16.67 6.48
CA THR A 112 19.66 17.02 5.17
C THR A 112 18.81 16.60 3.96
N SER A 113 17.58 16.10 4.17
CA SER A 113 16.68 15.73 3.07
C SER A 113 15.85 16.91 2.56
N GLU A 114 16.45 17.70 1.68
CA GLU A 114 15.72 18.51 0.69
C GLU A 114 15.26 17.67 -0.50
#